data_AF-A0A9P7FFW0-F1
#
_entry.id   AF-A0A9P7FFW0-F1
#
_cell.length_a   1.000
_cell.length_b   1.000
_cell.length_c   1.000
_cell.angle_alpha   90.00
_cell.angle_beta   90.00
_cell.angle_gamma   90.00
#
_symmetry.space_group_name_H-M   'P 1'
#
loop_
_entity.id
_entity.type
_entity.pdbx_description
1 polymer ?
#
loop_
_entity_poly.entity_id
_entity_poly.type
_entity_poly.pdbx_seq_one_letter_code
_entity_poly.pdbx_strand_id
1 'polypeptide(L)'
;MPGLNSSVRRFDRTNIPGDVWGVLRDRDNAARANLILPHAEKVSGHQEFLPGSEQLWLVYSEPATSDIRFILSCTEGPLGKYPIFIIPVAPIQLAPELLQGPMEAFCEALLNEVDFRRQRVFSVFSVEPVSIAFASAWEKIAEIKCINKPYYDAFFSACTPGTFKLVRDGPQPVDDDIELRLAVPQDAGKISDLCKEFSETSRPFVLSDEQASKEARLMIENEQVWVYEVKEGDGETDIASIVAATRQSHTVAAITKVYTPEKWQRQGRAERLVRRVCRELLKKHEQVVLYVGANNDAQKLYNRVGFQGTSGPERWLEIGFDEAEVELGHW
;
A
#
# COMPACT_ATOMS: atom_id res chain seq x y z
N MET A 1 3.91 -5.26 -42.56
CA MET A 1 3.62 -4.04 -41.76
C MET A 1 4.74 -3.90 -40.75
N PRO A 2 5.39 -2.73 -40.63
CA PRO A 2 6.44 -2.52 -39.63
C PRO A 2 5.78 -2.72 -38.26
N GLY A 3 6.30 -3.67 -37.48
CA GLY A 3 5.77 -3.94 -36.14
C GLY A 3 5.87 -2.66 -35.32
N LEU A 4 4.75 -2.20 -34.77
CA LEU A 4 4.79 -1.17 -33.74
C LEU A 4 5.71 -1.70 -32.64
N ASN A 5 6.86 -1.06 -32.43
CA ASN A 5 7.64 -1.27 -31.21
C ASN A 5 6.66 -1.04 -30.06
N SER A 6 6.36 -2.10 -29.30
CA SER A 6 5.51 -1.98 -28.13
C SER A 6 6.13 -0.92 -27.21
N SER A 7 5.39 0.14 -26.92
CA SER A 7 5.78 1.19 -25.97
C SER A 7 5.89 0.65 -24.54
N VAL A 8 5.44 -0.58 -24.32
CA VAL A 8 5.52 -1.29 -23.04
C VAL A 8 6.72 -2.25 -23.06
N ARG A 9 7.65 -2.02 -22.14
CA ARG A 9 8.77 -2.93 -21.83
C ARG A 9 8.40 -3.82 -20.66
N ARG A 10 8.73 -5.10 -20.76
CA ARG A 10 8.53 -6.13 -19.73
C ARG A 10 9.79 -6.35 -18.92
N PHE A 11 9.64 -6.41 -17.61
CA PHE A 11 10.68 -6.80 -16.66
C PHE A 11 10.16 -7.83 -15.66
N ASP A 12 11.07 -8.69 -15.21
CA ASP A 12 10.89 -9.61 -14.10
C ASP A 12 11.82 -9.23 -12.94
N ARG A 13 11.88 -10.09 -11.92
CA ARG A 13 12.65 -9.87 -10.69
C ARG A 13 14.14 -9.61 -10.90
N THR A 14 14.71 -10.06 -12.02
CA THR A 14 16.17 -10.06 -12.25
C THR A 14 16.66 -8.94 -13.15
N ASN A 15 15.76 -8.23 -13.85
CA ASN A 15 16.16 -7.40 -14.99
C ASN A 15 15.52 -6.00 -15.02
N ILE A 16 15.05 -5.48 -13.88
CA ILE A 16 14.62 -4.08 -13.79
C ILE A 16 15.82 -3.16 -14.11
N PRO A 17 15.76 -2.34 -15.17
CA PRO A 17 16.89 -1.57 -15.65
C PRO A 17 17.14 -0.32 -14.80
N GLY A 18 18.36 0.23 -14.91
CA GLY A 18 18.82 1.35 -14.07
C GLY A 18 18.00 2.64 -14.22
N ASP A 19 17.44 2.91 -15.41
CA ASP A 19 16.54 4.03 -15.67
C ASP A 19 15.23 3.90 -14.89
N VAL A 20 14.64 2.70 -14.84
CA VAL A 20 13.44 2.41 -14.05
C VAL A 20 13.72 2.54 -12.56
N TRP A 21 14.86 2.03 -12.07
CA TRP A 21 15.28 2.25 -10.67
C TRP A 21 15.48 3.72 -10.35
N GLY A 22 16.09 4.47 -11.27
CA GLY A 22 16.28 5.92 -11.15
C GLY A 22 14.96 6.63 -10.94
N VAL A 23 13.95 6.31 -11.76
CA VAL A 23 12.59 6.87 -11.64
C VAL A 23 11.90 6.47 -10.34
N LEU A 24 11.97 5.19 -9.93
CA LEU A 24 11.33 4.74 -8.70
C LEU A 24 11.93 5.39 -7.44
N ARG A 25 13.24 5.63 -7.44
CA ARG A 25 13.98 6.24 -6.33
C ARG A 25 14.04 7.76 -6.38
N ASP A 26 13.66 8.35 -7.51
CA ASP A 26 13.64 9.80 -7.68
C ASP A 26 12.78 10.45 -6.60
N ARG A 27 13.24 11.60 -6.09
CA ARG A 27 12.66 12.25 -4.92
C ARG A 27 11.19 12.64 -5.13
N ASP A 28 10.83 13.03 -6.35
CA ASP A 28 9.47 13.48 -6.68
C ASP A 28 8.51 12.31 -6.88
N ASN A 29 9.04 11.09 -6.99
CA ASN A 29 8.31 9.87 -7.29
C ASN A 29 8.31 8.87 -6.12
N ALA A 30 9.35 8.81 -5.31
CA ALA A 30 9.60 7.80 -4.28
C ALA A 30 8.41 7.60 -3.31
N ALA A 31 7.71 8.69 -2.98
CA ALA A 31 6.56 8.67 -2.10
C ALA A 31 5.38 7.86 -2.71
N ARG A 32 5.06 8.10 -4.00
CA ARG A 32 4.03 7.37 -4.75
C ARG A 32 4.50 5.97 -5.14
N ALA A 33 5.78 5.86 -5.50
CA ALA A 33 6.43 4.62 -5.84
C ALA A 33 6.54 3.66 -4.64
N ASN A 34 6.25 4.09 -3.41
CA ASN A 34 6.30 3.23 -2.22
C ASN A 34 5.33 2.03 -2.27
N LEU A 35 4.34 2.04 -3.17
CA LEU A 35 3.52 0.86 -3.47
C LEU A 35 4.31 -0.28 -4.14
N ILE A 36 5.33 0.06 -4.92
CA ILE A 36 6.07 -0.88 -5.79
C ILE A 36 7.53 -1.03 -5.31
N LEU A 37 8.19 0.10 -5.03
CA LEU A 37 9.64 0.17 -4.77
C LEU A 37 10.10 -0.75 -3.63
N PRO A 38 9.51 -0.77 -2.42
CA PRO A 38 9.94 -1.66 -1.34
C PRO A 38 9.91 -3.14 -1.74
N HIS A 39 8.88 -3.55 -2.47
CA HIS A 39 8.75 -4.93 -2.95
C HIS A 39 9.76 -5.25 -4.04
N ALA A 40 9.93 -4.34 -5.01
CA ALA A 40 10.95 -4.47 -6.04
C ALA A 40 12.36 -4.59 -5.43
N GLU A 41 12.71 -3.75 -4.46
CA GLU A 41 14.02 -3.79 -3.76
C GLU A 41 14.20 -5.13 -3.04
N LYS A 42 13.20 -5.57 -2.27
CA LYS A 42 13.22 -6.87 -1.58
C LYS A 42 13.44 -8.02 -2.56
N VAL A 43 12.67 -8.06 -3.65
CA VAL A 43 12.74 -9.14 -4.64
C VAL A 43 14.06 -9.12 -5.42
N SER A 44 14.61 -7.94 -5.72
CA SER A 44 15.92 -7.82 -6.40
C SER A 44 17.09 -8.31 -5.56
N GLY A 45 16.99 -8.20 -4.23
CA GLY A 45 18.05 -8.59 -3.29
C GLY A 45 18.04 -10.06 -2.86
N HIS A 46 16.96 -10.80 -3.10
CA HIS A 46 16.81 -12.20 -2.65
C HIS A 46 16.90 -13.16 -3.85
N GLN A 47 17.86 -14.10 -3.78
CA GLN A 47 17.99 -15.16 -4.79
C GLN A 47 16.95 -16.28 -4.63
N GLU A 48 16.28 -16.38 -3.48
CA GLU A 48 15.46 -17.54 -3.07
C GLU A 48 13.94 -17.31 -3.15
N PHE A 49 13.44 -16.75 -4.25
CA PHE A 49 12.01 -16.85 -4.54
C PHE A 49 11.71 -18.14 -5.30
N LEU A 50 10.66 -18.86 -4.87
CA LEU A 50 10.23 -20.12 -5.47
C LEU A 50 10.08 -19.98 -7.00
N PRO A 51 10.51 -20.98 -7.79
CA PRO A 51 10.22 -21.03 -9.21
C PRO A 51 8.71 -20.88 -9.45
N GLY A 52 8.32 -20.00 -10.37
CA GLY A 52 6.91 -19.75 -10.69
C GLY A 52 6.27 -18.56 -9.95
N SER A 53 7.02 -17.81 -9.14
CA SER A 53 6.48 -16.60 -8.52
C SER A 53 6.12 -15.54 -9.58
N GLU A 54 4.87 -15.07 -9.58
CA GLU A 54 4.39 -14.03 -10.50
C GLU A 54 4.97 -12.66 -10.09
N GLN A 55 6.14 -12.33 -10.63
CA GLN A 55 6.84 -11.06 -10.38
C GLN A 55 7.05 -10.33 -11.70
N LEU A 56 6.08 -9.50 -12.08
CA LEU A 56 6.03 -8.82 -13.36
C LEU A 56 5.94 -7.30 -13.17
N TRP A 57 6.82 -6.59 -13.87
CA TRP A 57 6.76 -5.14 -14.01
C TRP A 57 6.64 -4.78 -15.49
N LEU A 58 5.70 -3.90 -15.79
CA LEU A 58 5.53 -3.35 -17.14
C LEU A 58 5.78 -1.86 -17.10
N VAL A 59 6.55 -1.35 -18.05
CA VAL A 59 6.95 0.05 -18.11
C VAL A 59 6.51 0.64 -19.43
N TYR A 60 5.63 1.63 -19.36
CA TYR A 60 5.21 2.38 -20.53
C TYR A 60 6.11 3.61 -20.69
N SER A 61 6.74 3.71 -21.85
CA SER A 61 7.52 4.88 -22.27
C SER A 61 6.79 5.64 -23.37
N GLU A 62 6.88 6.97 -23.37
CA GLU A 62 6.34 7.82 -24.43
C GLU A 62 7.05 7.49 -25.77
N PRO A 63 6.33 7.10 -26.84
CA PRO A 63 6.95 6.71 -28.12
C PRO A 63 7.92 7.74 -28.71
N ALA A 64 7.64 9.03 -28.52
CA ALA A 64 8.43 10.11 -29.11
C ALA A 64 9.72 10.42 -28.35
N THR A 65 9.72 10.27 -27.02
CA THR A 65 10.85 10.71 -26.17
C THR A 65 11.54 9.55 -25.44
N SER A 66 10.91 8.37 -25.39
CA SER A 66 11.29 7.24 -24.53
C SER A 66 11.22 7.50 -23.02
N ASP A 67 10.69 8.67 -22.60
CA ASP A 67 10.52 8.99 -21.19
C ASP A 67 9.54 8.01 -20.55
N ILE A 68 9.90 7.47 -19.39
CA ILE A 68 9.02 6.58 -18.63
C ILE A 68 7.86 7.39 -18.08
N ARG A 69 6.62 6.98 -18.41
CA ARG A 69 5.40 7.67 -17.98
C ARG A 69 4.65 6.90 -16.90
N PHE A 70 4.63 5.58 -17.02
CA PHE A 70 3.92 4.72 -16.07
C PHE A 70 4.74 3.45 -15.79
N ILE A 71 4.64 2.99 -14.55
CA ILE A 71 5.18 1.71 -14.12
C ILE A 71 4.04 0.92 -13.49
N LEU A 72 3.77 -0.26 -14.03
CA LEU A 72 2.80 -1.22 -13.52
C LEU A 72 3.55 -2.35 -12.81
N SER A 73 3.03 -2.78 -11.65
CA SER A 73 3.49 -3.93 -10.89
C SER A 73 2.37 -4.93 -10.74
N CYS A 74 2.61 -6.16 -11.20
CA CYS A 74 1.77 -7.34 -10.97
C CYS A 74 2.62 -8.37 -10.22
N THR A 75 2.51 -8.35 -8.89
CA THR A 75 3.44 -9.05 -8.00
C THR A 75 2.70 -9.76 -6.88
N GLU A 76 3.38 -10.72 -6.25
CA GLU A 76 2.88 -11.42 -5.05
C GLU A 76 3.87 -11.33 -3.90
N GLY A 77 3.38 -11.50 -2.68
CA GLY A 77 4.16 -11.55 -1.46
C GLY A 77 3.84 -12.78 -0.60
N PRO A 78 4.41 -12.85 0.61
CA PRO A 78 4.24 -14.00 1.51
C PRO A 78 2.80 -14.33 1.90
N LEU A 79 1.89 -13.35 1.77
CA LEU A 79 0.47 -13.45 2.12
C LEU A 79 -0.44 -13.68 0.91
N GLY A 80 0.09 -13.58 -0.32
CA GLY A 80 -0.65 -13.81 -1.54
C GLY A 80 -0.35 -12.81 -2.63
N LYS A 81 -1.19 -12.84 -3.65
CA LYS A 81 -1.15 -11.97 -4.84
C LYS A 81 -1.55 -10.54 -4.46
N TYR A 82 -0.75 -9.54 -4.82
CA TYR A 82 -1.13 -8.14 -4.65
C TYR A 82 -1.99 -7.66 -5.83
N PRO A 83 -2.75 -6.56 -5.65
CA PRO A 83 -3.40 -5.87 -6.76
C PRO A 83 -2.41 -5.42 -7.82
N ILE A 84 -2.96 -5.01 -8.96
CA ILE A 84 -2.18 -4.23 -9.92
C ILE A 84 -1.91 -2.86 -9.30
N PHE A 85 -0.64 -2.54 -9.07
CA PHE A 85 -0.24 -1.18 -8.75
C PHE A 85 0.23 -0.48 -10.00
N ILE A 86 -0.28 0.72 -10.26
CA ILE A 86 0.20 1.57 -11.34
C ILE A 86 0.64 2.88 -10.74
N ILE A 87 1.87 3.29 -11.03
CA ILE A 87 2.37 4.60 -10.62
C ILE A 87 2.59 5.47 -11.85
N PRO A 88 2.02 6.68 -11.89
CA PRO A 88 2.44 7.68 -12.85
C PRO A 88 3.77 8.32 -12.40
N VAL A 89 4.62 8.65 -13.38
CA VAL A 89 5.91 9.30 -13.14
C VAL A 89 5.78 10.81 -13.28
N ALA A 90 6.14 11.56 -12.25
CA ALA A 90 6.09 13.00 -12.24
C ALA A 90 7.14 13.65 -13.16
N PRO A 91 6.87 14.85 -13.70
CA PRO A 91 5.57 15.52 -13.72
C PRO A 91 4.68 14.91 -14.81
N ILE A 92 3.43 14.57 -14.47
CA ILE A 92 2.49 14.04 -15.45
C ILE A 92 1.20 14.85 -15.53
N GLN A 93 0.72 15.01 -16.76
CA GLN A 93 -0.63 15.49 -17.05
C GLN A 93 -1.52 14.26 -17.17
N LEU A 94 -2.44 14.09 -16.23
CA LEU A 94 -3.36 12.95 -16.16
C LEU A 94 -4.70 13.27 -16.85
N ALA A 95 -4.65 13.95 -18.00
CA ALA A 95 -5.84 14.22 -18.79
C ALA A 95 -6.41 12.87 -19.31
N PRO A 96 -7.72 12.59 -19.14
CA PRO A 96 -8.30 11.30 -19.50
C PRO A 96 -7.97 10.81 -20.92
N GLU A 97 -7.90 11.73 -21.87
CA GLU A 97 -7.63 11.45 -23.29
C GLU A 97 -6.20 10.92 -23.51
N LEU A 98 -5.27 11.24 -22.61
CA LEU A 98 -3.88 10.77 -22.66
C LEU A 98 -3.67 9.41 -21.97
N LEU A 99 -4.66 8.92 -21.24
CA LEU A 99 -4.55 7.69 -20.46
C LEU A 99 -5.02 6.45 -21.20
N GLN A 100 -5.95 6.60 -22.16
CA GLN A 100 -6.56 5.44 -22.83
C GLN A 100 -5.50 4.55 -23.50
N GLY A 101 -4.67 5.12 -24.38
CA GLY A 101 -3.65 4.36 -25.12
C GLY A 101 -2.67 3.61 -24.21
N PRO A 102 -2.01 4.28 -23.24
CA PRO A 102 -1.11 3.60 -22.30
C PRO A 102 -1.77 2.48 -21.49
N MET A 103 -3.01 2.67 -21.03
CA MET A 103 -3.72 1.66 -20.24
C MET A 103 -4.15 0.46 -21.09
N GLU A 104 -4.65 0.68 -22.31
CA GLU A 104 -4.94 -0.40 -23.26
C GLU A 104 -3.66 -1.20 -23.57
N ALA A 105 -2.52 -0.52 -23.78
CA ALA A 105 -1.23 -1.17 -24.03
C ALA A 105 -0.75 -2.03 -22.83
N PHE A 106 -0.98 -1.60 -21.58
CA PHE A 106 -0.71 -2.43 -20.41
C PHE A 106 -1.61 -3.68 -20.36
N CYS A 107 -2.90 -3.53 -20.66
CA CYS A 107 -3.83 -4.65 -20.66
C CYS A 107 -3.43 -5.71 -21.70
N GLU A 108 -3.11 -5.28 -22.92
CA GLU A 108 -2.62 -6.14 -23.99
C GLU A 108 -1.29 -6.80 -23.61
N ALA A 109 -0.35 -6.05 -23.03
CA ALA A 109 0.92 -6.60 -22.59
C ALA A 109 0.73 -7.70 -21.52
N LEU A 110 -0.15 -7.48 -20.53
CA LEU A 110 -0.48 -8.51 -19.53
C LEU A 110 -1.08 -9.76 -20.17
N LEU A 111 -2.04 -9.63 -21.08
CA LEU A 111 -2.68 -10.79 -21.73
C LEU A 111 -1.77 -11.54 -22.70
N ASN A 112 -0.70 -10.90 -23.17
CA ASN A 112 0.32 -11.52 -24.01
C ASN A 112 1.43 -12.20 -23.20
N GLU A 113 1.47 -12.05 -21.87
CA GLU A 113 2.42 -12.77 -21.03
C GLU A 113 2.12 -14.27 -21.01
N VAL A 114 3.18 -15.06 -21.16
CA VAL A 114 3.08 -16.52 -21.14
C VAL A 114 2.54 -16.96 -19.79
N ASP A 115 1.54 -17.83 -19.81
CA ASP A 115 0.82 -18.36 -18.64
C ASP A 115 0.06 -17.31 -17.80
N PHE A 116 -0.06 -16.06 -18.27
CA PHE A 116 -0.85 -15.06 -17.57
C PHE A 116 -2.34 -15.37 -17.65
N ARG A 117 -2.98 -15.44 -16.49
CA ARG A 117 -4.41 -15.71 -16.37
C ARG A 117 -5.12 -14.41 -16.08
N ARG A 118 -6.09 -14.00 -16.90
CA ARG A 118 -6.83 -12.74 -16.69
C ARG A 118 -7.47 -12.62 -15.30
N GLN A 119 -7.81 -13.75 -14.68
CA GLN A 119 -8.33 -13.84 -13.31
C GLN A 119 -7.35 -13.29 -12.26
N ARG A 120 -6.07 -13.13 -12.60
CA ARG A 120 -5.03 -12.55 -11.74
C ARG A 120 -5.28 -11.08 -11.42
N VAL A 121 -5.98 -10.36 -12.30
CA VAL A 121 -6.28 -8.94 -12.12
C VAL A 121 -7.61 -8.82 -11.38
N PHE A 122 -7.55 -8.91 -10.05
CA PHE A 122 -8.72 -8.81 -9.18
C PHE A 122 -9.03 -7.38 -8.71
N SER A 123 -8.01 -6.52 -8.67
CA SER A 123 -8.17 -5.08 -8.48
C SER A 123 -6.96 -4.31 -9.02
N VAL A 124 -7.15 -3.01 -9.26
CA VAL A 124 -6.10 -2.04 -9.57
C VAL A 124 -6.11 -0.92 -8.53
N PHE A 125 -4.94 -0.52 -8.05
CA PHE A 125 -4.76 0.65 -7.19
C PHE A 125 -3.76 1.65 -7.77
N SER A 126 -4.24 2.87 -8.00
CA SER A 126 -3.50 4.00 -8.55
C SER A 126 -4.19 5.32 -8.18
N VAL A 127 -3.64 6.43 -8.67
CA VAL A 127 -4.34 7.73 -8.68
C VAL A 127 -5.64 7.61 -9.48
N GLU A 128 -6.68 8.33 -9.05
CA GLU A 128 -8.06 8.18 -9.56
C GLU A 128 -8.17 8.13 -11.09
N PRO A 129 -7.59 9.07 -11.88
CA PRO A 129 -7.70 9.03 -13.34
C PRO A 129 -7.07 7.77 -13.96
N VAL A 130 -5.96 7.29 -13.39
CA VAL A 130 -5.24 6.10 -13.89
C VAL A 130 -6.00 4.83 -13.52
N SER A 131 -6.52 4.72 -12.29
CA SER A 131 -7.34 3.58 -11.87
C SER A 131 -8.57 3.43 -12.77
N ILE A 132 -9.29 4.54 -13.03
CA ILE A 132 -10.49 4.54 -13.89
C ILE A 132 -10.13 4.13 -15.33
N ALA A 133 -9.08 4.72 -15.89
CA ALA A 133 -8.65 4.42 -17.26
C ALA A 133 -8.20 2.95 -17.40
N PHE A 134 -7.44 2.42 -16.45
CA PHE A 134 -7.03 1.01 -16.46
C PHE A 134 -8.22 0.07 -16.29
N ALA A 135 -9.11 0.32 -15.32
CA ALA A 135 -10.27 -0.53 -15.10
C ALA A 135 -11.20 -0.57 -16.33
N SER A 136 -11.41 0.58 -16.98
CA SER A 136 -12.20 0.67 -18.22
C SER A 136 -11.55 -0.09 -19.38
N ALA A 137 -10.22 0.02 -19.54
CA ALA A 137 -9.48 -0.71 -20.55
C ALA A 137 -9.50 -2.23 -20.28
N TRP A 138 -9.32 -2.64 -19.03
CA TRP A 138 -9.35 -4.04 -18.62
C TRP A 138 -10.73 -4.66 -18.83
N GLU A 139 -11.82 -3.98 -18.46
CA GLU A 139 -13.18 -4.45 -18.71
C GLU A 139 -13.44 -4.68 -20.19
N LYS A 140 -13.00 -3.77 -21.04
CA LYS A 140 -13.16 -3.87 -22.50
C LYS A 140 -12.32 -5.00 -23.12
N ILE A 141 -11.07 -5.15 -22.69
CA ILE A 141 -10.10 -6.04 -23.36
C ILE A 141 -10.12 -7.46 -22.76
N ALA A 142 -10.18 -7.57 -21.43
CA ALA A 142 -10.22 -8.87 -20.74
C ALA A 142 -11.65 -9.43 -20.60
N GLU A 143 -12.66 -8.61 -20.90
CA GLU A 143 -14.10 -8.93 -20.78
C GLU A 143 -14.55 -9.23 -19.34
N ILE A 144 -13.86 -8.66 -18.33
CA ILE A 144 -14.23 -8.81 -16.91
C ILE A 144 -14.75 -7.48 -16.38
N LYS A 145 -16.00 -7.46 -15.92
CA LYS A 145 -16.65 -6.23 -15.47
C LYS A 145 -15.94 -5.59 -14.28
N CYS A 146 -15.78 -4.27 -14.32
CA CYS A 146 -15.38 -3.53 -13.14
C CYS A 146 -16.56 -3.38 -12.16
N ILE A 147 -16.26 -3.32 -10.87
CA ILE A 147 -17.28 -3.03 -9.86
C ILE A 147 -17.62 -1.53 -9.86
N ASN A 148 -18.87 -1.19 -9.59
CA ASN A 148 -19.32 0.20 -9.60
C ASN A 148 -18.75 1.04 -8.44
N LYS A 149 -18.50 0.41 -7.28
CA LYS A 149 -18.00 1.09 -6.09
C LYS A 149 -16.59 0.59 -5.80
N PRO A 150 -15.57 1.47 -5.75
CA PRO A 150 -14.21 1.04 -5.45
C PRO A 150 -14.13 0.35 -4.08
N TYR A 151 -13.26 -0.65 -3.96
CA TYR A 151 -12.93 -1.30 -2.68
C TYR A 151 -12.33 -0.30 -1.71
N TYR A 152 -11.51 0.62 -2.22
CA TYR A 152 -10.90 1.67 -1.42
C TYR A 152 -10.89 3.00 -2.16
N ASP A 153 -11.22 4.06 -1.43
CA ASP A 153 -11.22 5.44 -1.90
C ASP A 153 -10.48 6.27 -0.86
N ALA A 154 -9.33 6.80 -1.22
CA ALA A 154 -8.40 7.38 -0.26
C ALA A 154 -7.68 8.62 -0.78
N PHE A 155 -7.19 9.42 0.16
CA PHE A 155 -6.25 10.49 -0.11
C PHE A 155 -4.84 10.04 0.25
N PHE A 156 -3.90 10.35 -0.64
CA PHE A 156 -2.48 10.18 -0.35
C PHE A 156 -2.01 11.27 0.62
N SER A 157 -1.27 10.86 1.65
CA SER A 157 -0.80 11.79 2.65
C SER A 157 0.64 11.49 3.08
N ALA A 158 1.41 12.56 3.32
CA ALA A 158 2.80 12.47 3.71
C ALA A 158 3.08 13.29 4.98
N CYS A 159 3.95 12.76 5.83
CA CYS A 159 4.51 13.41 7.00
C CYS A 159 6.04 13.42 6.86
N THR A 160 6.64 14.58 7.04
CA THR A 160 8.09 14.82 6.92
C THR A 160 8.62 15.39 8.25
N PRO A 161 9.94 15.46 8.47
CA PRO A 161 10.48 16.09 9.67
C PRO A 161 10.01 17.54 9.86
N GLY A 162 9.80 18.29 8.76
CA GLY A 162 9.34 19.67 8.81
C GLY A 162 7.83 19.85 9.07
N THR A 163 7.03 18.81 8.87
CA THR A 163 5.57 18.85 9.06
C THR A 163 5.11 18.08 10.29
N PHE A 164 5.96 17.19 10.80
CA PHE A 164 5.72 16.40 12.00
C PHE A 164 5.52 17.28 13.23
N LYS A 165 4.40 17.07 13.93
CA LYS A 165 4.02 17.85 15.10
C LYS A 165 4.36 17.09 16.37
N LEU A 166 5.47 17.52 16.98
CA LEU A 166 5.80 17.20 18.37
C LEU A 166 4.84 17.95 19.29
N VAL A 167 3.77 17.30 19.72
CA VAL A 167 2.98 17.78 20.86
C VAL A 167 3.67 17.27 22.12
N ARG A 168 3.84 18.13 23.13
CA ARG A 168 4.22 17.68 24.47
C ARG A 168 3.16 16.70 24.93
N ASP A 169 3.54 15.50 25.35
CA ASP A 169 2.61 14.53 25.89
C ASP A 169 1.77 15.26 26.96
N GLY A 170 0.48 15.48 26.65
CA GLY A 170 -0.46 15.95 27.65
C GLY A 170 -0.48 14.92 28.79
N PRO A 171 -0.91 15.31 30.00
CA PRO A 171 -0.89 14.41 31.15
C PRO A 171 -1.42 13.03 30.73
N GLN A 172 -0.58 12.00 30.90
CA GLN A 172 -1.04 10.63 30.78
C GLN A 172 -2.15 10.43 31.81
N PRO A 173 -3.24 9.70 31.48
CA PRO A 173 -4.15 9.22 32.49
C PRO A 173 -3.33 8.56 33.60
N VAL A 174 -3.56 8.96 34.85
CA VAL A 174 -2.71 8.57 35.99
C VAL A 174 -2.91 7.08 36.36
N ASP A 175 -4.01 6.48 35.89
CA ASP A 175 -4.50 5.18 36.37
C ASP A 175 -4.15 3.98 35.46
N ASP A 176 -3.60 4.22 34.26
CA ASP A 176 -3.24 3.15 33.32
C ASP A 176 -1.72 3.04 33.19
N ASP A 177 -1.18 1.83 33.35
CA ASP A 177 0.19 1.55 32.91
C ASP A 177 0.17 1.40 31.38
N ILE A 178 0.88 2.30 30.69
CA ILE A 178 0.82 2.47 29.24
C ILE A 178 2.21 2.34 28.65
N GLU A 179 2.38 1.42 27.71
CA GLU A 179 3.62 1.26 26.95
C GLU A 179 3.39 1.38 25.44
N LEU A 180 4.22 2.21 24.77
CA LEU A 180 4.25 2.34 23.31
C LEU A 180 5.55 1.76 22.77
N ARG A 181 5.49 0.53 22.26
CA ARG A 181 6.67 -0.24 21.87
C ARG A 181 6.49 -0.98 20.55
N LEU A 182 7.59 -1.48 20.00
CA LEU A 182 7.55 -2.52 18.99
C LEU A 182 6.88 -3.76 19.58
N ALA A 183 6.16 -4.49 18.74
CA ALA A 183 5.59 -5.77 19.13
C ALA A 183 6.68 -6.81 19.38
N VAL A 184 6.38 -7.76 20.25
CA VAL A 184 7.21 -8.92 20.59
C VAL A 184 6.44 -10.20 20.27
N PRO A 185 7.08 -11.38 20.18
CA PRO A 185 6.41 -12.62 19.80
C PRO A 185 5.18 -12.99 20.67
N GLN A 186 5.15 -12.55 21.94
CA GLN A 186 4.04 -12.77 22.87
C GLN A 186 2.77 -11.99 22.48
N ASP A 187 2.91 -10.92 21.68
CA ASP A 187 1.77 -10.12 21.20
C ASP A 187 1.03 -10.78 20.03
N ALA A 188 1.59 -11.84 19.44
CA ALA A 188 1.12 -12.41 18.16
C ALA A 188 -0.37 -12.78 18.16
N GLY A 189 -0.89 -13.32 19.28
CA GLY A 189 -2.31 -13.65 19.40
C GLY A 189 -3.20 -12.40 19.31
N LYS A 190 -2.93 -11.38 20.13
CA LYS A 190 -3.72 -10.14 20.14
C LYS A 190 -3.59 -9.36 18.83
N ILE A 191 -2.40 -9.32 18.25
CA ILE A 191 -2.20 -8.65 16.94
C ILE A 191 -2.94 -9.40 15.84
N SER A 192 -3.01 -10.74 15.89
CA SER A 192 -3.80 -11.55 14.96
C SER A 192 -5.28 -11.16 15.02
N ASP A 193 -5.86 -11.09 16.23
CA ASP A 193 -7.26 -10.70 16.43
C ASP A 193 -7.52 -9.29 15.85
N LEU A 194 -6.64 -8.32 16.16
CA LEU A 194 -6.74 -6.96 15.64
C LEU A 194 -6.55 -6.88 14.11
N CYS A 195 -5.72 -7.74 13.50
CA CYS A 195 -5.58 -7.81 12.05
C CYS A 195 -6.85 -8.33 11.39
N LYS A 196 -7.48 -9.36 11.98
CA LYS A 196 -8.75 -9.90 11.51
C LYS A 196 -9.85 -8.84 11.61
N GLU A 197 -10.02 -8.22 12.77
CA GLU A 197 -11.01 -7.15 12.98
C GLU A 197 -10.80 -5.97 12.02
N PHE A 198 -9.54 -5.58 11.75
CA PHE A 198 -9.25 -4.57 10.73
C PHE A 198 -9.70 -5.00 9.34
N SER A 199 -9.39 -6.24 8.93
CA SER A 199 -9.74 -6.77 7.60
C SER A 199 -11.25 -6.82 7.34
N GLU A 200 -12.05 -7.04 8.38
CA GLU A 200 -13.51 -7.03 8.28
C GLU A 200 -14.07 -5.65 7.87
N THR A 201 -13.30 -4.58 8.08
CA THR A 201 -13.64 -3.21 7.64
C THR A 201 -13.24 -2.91 6.19
N SER A 202 -12.54 -3.83 5.53
CA SER A 202 -11.89 -3.64 4.21
C SER A 202 -12.28 -4.73 3.20
N ARG A 203 -13.57 -5.05 3.11
CA ARG A 203 -14.08 -6.01 2.11
C ARG A 203 -13.62 -5.62 0.68
N PRO A 204 -13.24 -6.59 -0.17
CA PRO A 204 -13.43 -8.04 0.00
C PRO A 204 -12.26 -8.76 0.70
N PHE A 205 -11.20 -8.05 1.11
CA PHE A 205 -9.96 -8.65 1.65
C PHE A 205 -10.08 -9.05 3.13
N VAL A 206 -11.04 -9.93 3.43
CA VAL A 206 -11.27 -10.43 4.79
C VAL A 206 -10.31 -11.58 5.10
N LEU A 207 -9.65 -11.52 6.26
CA LEU A 207 -8.70 -12.55 6.68
C LEU A 207 -9.41 -13.67 7.44
N SER A 208 -9.03 -14.91 7.12
CA SER A 208 -9.25 -16.04 8.02
C SER A 208 -8.33 -15.94 9.26
N ASP A 209 -8.65 -16.70 10.31
CA ASP A 209 -7.81 -16.77 11.52
C ASP A 209 -6.36 -17.17 11.21
N GLU A 210 -6.18 -18.13 10.29
CA GLU A 210 -4.85 -18.58 9.87
C GLU A 210 -4.08 -17.47 9.16
N GLN A 211 -4.73 -16.74 8.24
CA GLN A 211 -4.11 -15.63 7.52
C GLN A 211 -3.77 -14.47 8.45
N ALA A 212 -4.66 -14.09 9.37
CA ALA A 212 -4.40 -13.04 10.36
C ALA A 212 -3.24 -13.41 11.30
N SER A 213 -3.18 -14.68 11.71
CA SER A 213 -2.10 -15.21 12.54
C SER A 213 -0.76 -15.22 11.82
N LYS A 214 -0.76 -15.59 10.52
CA LYS A 214 0.42 -15.54 9.65
C LYS A 214 0.90 -14.11 9.44
N GLU A 215 -0.02 -13.18 9.17
CA GLU A 215 0.31 -11.77 8.99
C GLU A 215 0.90 -11.15 10.27
N ALA A 216 0.29 -11.40 11.43
CA ALA A 216 0.80 -10.92 12.71
C ALA A 216 2.23 -11.39 12.98
N ARG A 217 2.52 -12.68 12.79
CA ARG A 217 3.88 -13.22 12.94
C ARG A 217 4.87 -12.55 11.99
N LEU A 218 4.52 -12.43 10.71
CA LEU A 218 5.39 -11.79 9.72
C LEU A 218 5.68 -10.33 10.08
N MET A 219 4.69 -9.57 10.54
CA MET A 219 4.92 -8.18 10.95
C MET A 219 5.83 -8.08 12.19
N ILE A 220 5.67 -8.98 13.17
CA ILE A 220 6.53 -9.01 14.36
C ILE A 220 7.96 -9.40 13.97
N GLU A 221 8.14 -10.47 13.20
CA GLU A 221 9.44 -10.96 12.75
C GLU A 221 10.22 -9.91 11.94
N ASN A 222 9.52 -9.08 11.17
CA ASN A 222 10.13 -8.00 10.38
C ASN A 222 10.23 -6.66 11.14
N GLU A 223 9.87 -6.61 12.43
CA GLU A 223 9.83 -5.38 13.25
C GLU A 223 8.97 -4.25 12.64
N GLN A 224 7.84 -4.63 12.03
CA GLN A 224 6.98 -3.74 11.25
C GLN A 224 5.70 -3.31 11.98
N VAL A 225 5.45 -3.78 13.20
CA VAL A 225 4.24 -3.45 13.96
C VAL A 225 4.57 -2.94 15.36
N TRP A 226 3.93 -1.83 15.71
CA TRP A 226 3.97 -1.22 17.04
C TRP A 226 2.63 -1.40 17.72
N VAL A 227 2.68 -1.48 19.05
CA VAL A 227 1.51 -1.68 19.91
C VAL A 227 1.35 -0.53 20.89
N TYR A 228 0.09 -0.23 21.21
CA TYR A 228 -0.31 0.55 22.37
C TYR A 228 -0.74 -0.46 23.43
N GLU A 229 0.17 -0.81 24.32
CA GLU A 229 -0.09 -1.71 25.42
C GLU A 229 -0.74 -0.95 26.59
N VAL A 230 -1.76 -1.55 27.20
CA VAL A 230 -2.44 -1.02 28.39
C VAL A 230 -2.59 -2.08 29.46
N LYS A 231 -2.49 -1.67 30.72
CA LYS A 231 -2.89 -2.48 31.86
C LYS A 231 -3.80 -1.68 32.78
N GLU A 232 -5.04 -2.16 32.94
CA GLU A 232 -6.02 -1.57 33.84
C GLU A 232 -5.91 -2.21 35.23
N GLY A 233 -5.34 -1.48 36.20
CA GLY A 233 -5.15 -1.95 37.58
C GLY A 233 -4.31 -3.24 37.67
N ASP A 234 -4.83 -4.24 38.41
CA ASP A 234 -4.21 -5.57 38.55
C ASP A 234 -4.63 -6.55 37.43
N GLY A 235 -5.30 -6.06 36.39
CA GLY A 235 -5.78 -6.87 35.27
C GLY A 235 -4.67 -7.41 34.37
N GLU A 236 -5.08 -8.22 33.40
CA GLU A 236 -4.19 -8.66 32.32
C GLU A 236 -3.89 -7.47 31.39
N THR A 237 -2.63 -7.41 30.94
CA THR A 237 -2.20 -6.51 29.88
C THR A 237 -3.04 -6.73 28.62
N ASP A 238 -3.41 -5.68 27.89
CA ASP A 238 -4.11 -5.74 26.61
C ASP A 238 -3.43 -4.86 25.54
N ILE A 239 -3.70 -5.13 24.26
CA ILE A 239 -3.22 -4.31 23.13
C ILE A 239 -4.37 -3.45 22.63
N ALA A 240 -4.32 -2.17 22.96
CA ALA A 240 -5.39 -1.25 22.66
C ALA A 240 -5.40 -0.74 21.21
N SER A 241 -4.24 -0.72 20.57
CA SER A 241 -4.11 -0.27 19.18
C SER A 241 -2.84 -0.83 18.56
N ILE A 242 -2.88 -1.01 17.24
CA ILE A 242 -1.71 -1.37 16.43
C ILE A 242 -1.47 -0.32 15.35
N VAL A 243 -0.21 -0.13 15.00
CA VAL A 243 0.23 0.60 13.81
C VAL A 243 1.27 -0.25 13.10
N ALA A 244 1.05 -0.56 11.83
CA ALA A 244 2.01 -1.32 11.02
C ALA A 244 2.57 -0.48 9.87
N ALA A 245 3.89 -0.56 9.68
CA ALA A 245 4.62 0.04 8.57
C ALA A 245 5.31 -1.06 7.75
N THR A 246 4.58 -1.62 6.79
CA THR A 246 5.01 -2.85 6.08
C THR A 246 5.71 -2.59 4.74
N ARG A 247 5.61 -1.36 4.21
CA ARG A 247 6.26 -0.96 2.95
C ARG A 247 7.30 0.11 3.24
N GLN A 248 8.58 -0.29 3.26
CA GLN A 248 9.69 0.59 3.62
C GLN A 248 10.77 0.50 2.54
N SER A 249 11.11 1.63 1.93
CA SER A 249 12.30 1.82 1.11
C SER A 249 13.34 2.61 1.92
N HIS A 250 14.50 2.91 1.32
CA HIS A 250 15.51 3.73 1.96
C HIS A 250 14.96 5.10 2.40
N THR A 251 14.18 5.77 1.54
CA THR A 251 13.75 7.16 1.76
C THR A 251 12.33 7.29 2.31
N VAL A 252 11.48 6.27 2.15
CA VAL A 252 10.05 6.35 2.47
C VAL A 252 9.59 5.12 3.26
N ALA A 253 8.83 5.34 4.33
CA ALA A 253 8.07 4.29 5.00
C ALA A 253 6.57 4.57 4.89
N ALA A 254 5.76 3.58 4.51
CA ALA A 254 4.30 3.70 4.56
C ALA A 254 3.72 3.04 5.81
N ILE A 255 2.88 3.78 6.52
CA ILE A 255 1.92 3.19 7.46
C ILE A 255 0.78 2.60 6.64
N THR A 256 0.59 1.29 6.77
CA THR A 256 -0.35 0.49 5.98
C THR A 256 -1.55 0.04 6.79
N LYS A 257 -1.41 -0.06 8.11
CA LYS A 257 -2.47 -0.48 9.01
C LYS A 257 -2.45 0.37 10.27
N VAL A 258 -3.60 0.91 10.63
CA VAL A 258 -3.84 1.54 11.94
C VAL A 258 -5.19 1.06 12.42
N TYR A 259 -5.23 0.42 13.57
CA TYR A 259 -6.47 -0.11 14.10
C TYR A 259 -6.59 0.10 15.62
N THR A 260 -7.81 0.35 16.07
CA THR A 260 -8.19 0.51 17.47
C THR A 260 -9.60 -0.07 17.61
N PRO A 261 -9.78 -1.16 18.38
CA PRO A 261 -11.10 -1.72 18.65
C PRO A 261 -12.04 -0.71 19.30
N GLU A 262 -13.34 -0.87 19.11
CA GLU A 262 -14.37 0.06 19.57
C GLU A 262 -14.24 0.41 21.06
N LYS A 263 -13.95 -0.58 21.92
CA LYS A 263 -13.74 -0.40 23.38
C LYS A 263 -12.63 0.61 23.73
N TRP A 264 -11.69 0.84 22.81
CA TRP A 264 -10.51 1.67 23.01
C TRP A 264 -10.51 2.96 22.15
N GLN A 265 -11.53 3.16 21.32
CA GLN A 265 -11.61 4.31 20.43
C GLN A 265 -11.88 5.62 21.18
N ARG A 266 -11.61 6.76 20.51
CA ARG A 266 -11.87 8.13 21.01
C ARG A 266 -11.12 8.52 22.28
N GLN A 267 -10.17 7.71 22.73
CA GLN A 267 -9.29 8.00 23.88
C GLN A 267 -7.88 8.49 23.46
N GLY A 268 -7.69 8.83 22.19
CA GLY A 268 -6.41 9.34 21.67
C GLY A 268 -5.28 8.29 21.56
N ARG A 269 -5.59 7.00 21.76
CA ARG A 269 -4.60 5.90 21.76
C ARG A 269 -3.91 5.75 20.40
N ALA A 270 -4.69 5.60 19.33
CA ALA A 270 -4.16 5.58 17.95
C ALA A 270 -3.27 6.78 17.65
N GLU A 271 -3.67 7.99 18.07
CA GLU A 271 -2.92 9.21 17.76
C GLU A 271 -1.54 9.21 18.43
N ARG A 272 -1.49 8.83 19.71
CA ARG A 272 -0.23 8.71 20.47
C ARG A 272 0.67 7.65 19.83
N LEU A 273 0.11 6.50 19.45
CA LEU A 273 0.86 5.44 18.79
C LEU A 273 1.38 5.86 17.41
N VAL A 274 0.54 6.41 16.52
CA VAL A 274 0.96 6.91 15.21
C VAL A 274 2.06 7.97 15.36
N ARG A 275 1.94 8.89 16.33
CA ARG A 275 2.98 9.89 16.61
C ARG A 275 4.30 9.24 17.06
N ARG A 276 4.25 8.22 17.91
CA ARG A 276 5.43 7.45 18.32
C ARG A 276 6.07 6.76 17.12
N VAL A 277 5.28 6.09 16.27
CA VAL A 277 5.77 5.41 15.06
C VAL A 277 6.41 6.39 14.09
N CYS A 278 5.74 7.51 13.77
CA CYS A 278 6.31 8.54 12.89
C CYS A 278 7.64 9.08 13.44
N ARG A 279 7.74 9.30 14.76
CA ARG A 279 8.99 9.76 15.38
C ARG A 279 10.13 8.77 15.19
N GLU A 280 9.87 7.46 15.27
CA GLU A 280 10.88 6.42 15.07
C GLU A 280 11.24 6.25 13.60
N LEU A 281 10.25 6.23 12.70
CA LEU A 281 10.48 6.10 11.25
C LEU A 281 11.21 7.31 10.66
N LEU A 282 10.87 8.54 11.07
CA LEU A 282 11.53 9.76 10.57
C LEU A 282 12.99 9.93 11.04
N LYS A 283 13.49 9.05 11.92
CA LYS A 283 14.93 8.97 12.19
C LYS A 283 15.70 8.25 11.07
N LYS A 284 15.02 7.42 10.29
CA LYS A 284 15.59 6.54 9.26
C LYS A 284 15.14 6.89 7.85
N HIS A 285 14.00 7.56 7.70
CA HIS A 285 13.37 7.89 6.43
C HIS A 285 13.14 9.39 6.30
N GLU A 286 13.13 9.88 5.06
CA GLU A 286 12.86 11.30 4.76
C GLU A 286 11.39 11.66 4.93
N GLN A 287 10.50 10.68 4.75
CA GLN A 287 9.06 10.85 4.90
C GLN A 287 8.36 9.56 5.29
N VAL A 288 7.24 9.72 5.98
CA VAL A 288 6.27 8.67 6.28
C VAL A 288 5.00 8.96 5.50
N VAL A 289 4.49 7.98 4.76
CA VAL A 289 3.29 8.13 3.92
C VAL A 289 2.17 7.21 4.37
N LEU A 290 0.93 7.51 3.96
CA LEU A 290 -0.21 6.62 4.11
C LEU A 290 -1.31 6.98 3.11
N TYR A 291 -2.25 6.05 2.95
CA TYR A 291 -3.49 6.26 2.22
C TYR A 291 -4.65 6.26 3.21
N VAL A 292 -5.29 7.41 3.42
CA VAL A 292 -6.41 7.56 4.35
C VAL A 292 -7.73 7.58 3.60
N GLY A 293 -8.67 6.72 4.00
CA GLY A 293 -9.99 6.66 3.38
C GLY A 293 -10.69 8.02 3.35
N ALA A 294 -11.30 8.35 2.21
CA ALA A 294 -11.90 9.66 1.96
C ALA A 294 -13.03 10.03 2.95
N ASN A 295 -13.70 9.01 3.50
CA ASN A 295 -14.75 9.13 4.50
C ASN A 295 -14.32 8.69 5.91
N ASN A 296 -13.02 8.57 6.17
CA ASN A 296 -12.50 8.09 7.45
C ASN A 296 -12.22 9.25 8.43
N ASP A 297 -12.86 9.22 9.60
CA ASP A 297 -12.66 10.22 10.67
C ASP A 297 -11.20 10.31 11.16
N ALA A 298 -10.38 9.27 10.91
CA ALA A 298 -8.95 9.25 11.22
C ALA A 298 -8.16 10.34 10.49
N GLN A 299 -8.68 10.96 9.42
CA GLN A 299 -8.04 12.13 8.78
C GLN A 299 -7.68 13.22 9.80
N LYS A 300 -8.55 13.48 10.78
CA LYS A 300 -8.32 14.48 11.83
C LYS A 300 -7.13 14.10 12.71
N LEU A 301 -6.96 12.81 13.01
CA LEU A 301 -5.83 12.29 13.77
C LEU A 301 -4.53 12.50 12.99
N TYR A 302 -4.49 12.11 11.71
CA TYR A 302 -3.30 12.25 10.89
C TYR A 302 -2.87 13.72 10.75
N ASN A 303 -3.82 14.64 10.58
CA ASN A 303 -3.55 16.09 10.57
C ASN A 303 -2.94 16.62 11.88
N ARG A 304 -3.32 16.03 13.03
CA ARG A 304 -2.73 16.36 14.34
C ARG A 304 -1.34 15.76 14.55
N VAL A 305 -1.00 14.69 13.85
CA VAL A 305 0.36 14.12 13.84
C VAL A 305 1.29 14.92 12.93
N GLY A 306 0.77 15.51 11.85
CA GLY A 306 1.55 16.32 10.90
C GLY A 306 1.45 15.87 9.45
N PHE A 307 0.63 14.88 9.15
CA PHE A 307 0.36 14.44 7.79
C PHE A 307 -0.34 15.55 6.99
N GLN A 308 0.13 15.77 5.75
CA GLN A 308 -0.43 16.70 4.79
C GLN A 308 -1.05 15.94 3.62
N GLY A 309 -2.17 16.42 3.07
CA GLY A 309 -2.85 15.78 1.95
C GLY A 309 -4.03 14.87 2.32
N THR A 310 -4.38 14.74 3.61
CA THR A 310 -5.49 13.88 4.09
C THR A 310 -6.88 14.23 3.53
N SER A 311 -7.03 15.42 2.93
CA SER A 311 -8.19 15.88 2.18
C SER A 311 -7.75 16.63 0.91
N GLY A 312 -6.62 16.21 0.34
CA GLY A 312 -5.94 16.87 -0.77
C GLY A 312 -6.49 16.49 -2.15
N PRO A 313 -5.94 17.09 -3.23
CA PRO A 313 -6.38 16.80 -4.59
C PRO A 313 -5.93 15.44 -5.11
N GLU A 314 -4.93 14.81 -4.48
CA GLU A 314 -4.39 13.52 -4.93
C GLU A 314 -5.18 12.35 -4.33
N ARG A 315 -6.27 12.00 -5.02
CA ARG A 315 -7.16 10.90 -4.68
C ARG A 315 -6.70 9.61 -5.37
N TRP A 316 -6.77 8.50 -4.64
CA TRP A 316 -6.37 7.17 -5.07
C TRP A 316 -7.53 6.20 -4.91
N LEU A 317 -7.73 5.36 -5.91
CA LEU A 317 -8.84 4.41 -5.95
C LEU A 317 -8.32 2.99 -6.12
N GLU A 318 -8.87 2.07 -5.33
CA GLU A 318 -8.80 0.64 -5.59
C GLU A 318 -10.08 0.18 -6.27
N ILE A 319 -10.01 -0.09 -7.57
CA ILE A 319 -11.16 -0.57 -8.34
C ILE A 319 -11.01 -2.08 -8.52
N GLY A 320 -12.01 -2.81 -8.03
CA GLY A 320 -12.10 -4.26 -8.21
C GLY A 320 -12.81 -4.68 -9.49
N PHE A 321 -12.76 -5.98 -9.74
CA PHE A 321 -13.46 -6.64 -10.84
C PHE A 321 -14.40 -7.73 -10.29
N ASP A 322 -15.30 -8.23 -11.12
CA ASP A 322 -16.32 -9.22 -10.72
C ASP A 322 -15.70 -10.42 -9.97
N GLU A 323 -16.05 -10.57 -8.68
CA GLU A 323 -15.52 -11.60 -7.78
C GLU A 323 -15.81 -13.04 -8.27
N ALA A 324 -16.82 -13.23 -9.12
CA ALA A 324 -17.09 -14.54 -9.73
C ALA A 324 -16.12 -14.89 -10.87
N GLU A 325 -15.39 -13.89 -11.40
CA GLU A 325 -14.50 -14.03 -12.55
C GLU A 325 -13.02 -13.83 -12.19
N VAL A 326 -12.68 -13.50 -10.94
CA VAL A 326 -11.30 -13.22 -10.51
C VAL A 326 -10.86 -14.08 -9.32
N GLU A 327 -9.55 -14.27 -9.20
CA GLU A 327 -8.92 -14.91 -8.04
C GLU A 327 -8.48 -13.80 -7.07
N LEU A 328 -9.28 -13.55 -6.02
CA LEU A 328 -8.95 -12.54 -5.01
C LEU A 328 -7.60 -12.83 -4.35
N GLY A 329 -6.80 -11.77 -4.21
CA GLY A 329 -5.51 -11.82 -3.53
C GLY A 329 -5.55 -11.21 -2.13
N HIS A 330 -4.47 -10.51 -1.79
CA HIS A 330 -4.24 -9.86 -0.50
C HIS A 330 -3.73 -8.43 -0.70
N TRP A 331 -3.98 -7.55 0.27
CA TRP A 331 -3.61 -6.13 0.24
C TRP A 331 -2.42 -5.79 1.15
#